data_AF-A0A0P8ZVY7-F1
#
_entry.id   AF-A0A0P8ZVY7-F1
#
_cell.length_a   1.000
_cell.length_b   1.000
_cell.length_c   1.000
_cell.angle_alpha   90.00
_cell.angle_beta   90.00
_cell.angle_gamma   90.00
#
_symmetry.space_group_name_H-M   'P 1'
#
loop_
_entity.id
_entity.type
_entity.pdbx_description
1 polymer ?
#
loop_
_entity_poly.entity_id
_entity_poly.type
_entity_poly.pdbx_seq_one_letter_code
_entity_poly.pdbx_strand_id
1 'polypeptide(L)' 'MWYFDSRARDCRTMKYLGCGGNNNRYCSRDHCRRKCRP' A
#
# COMPACT_ATOMS: atom_id res chain seq x y z
N MET A 1 0.76 -6.19 5.24
CA MET A 1 -0.08 -5.42 4.31
C MET A 1 0.69 -4.18 3.88
N TRP A 2 0.73 -3.88 2.60
CA TRP A 2 1.42 -2.72 2.02
C TRP A 2 0.40 -1.68 1.54
N TYR A 3 0.73 -0.41 1.61
CA TYR A 3 -0.05 0.68 1.03
C TYR A 3 0.89 1.66 0.33
N PHE A 4 0.43 2.32 -0.73
CA PHE A 4 1.19 3.36 -1.38
C PHE A 4 1.04 4.67 -0.61
N ASP A 5 2.16 5.19 -0.12
CA ASP A 5 2.22 6.50 0.53
C ASP A 5 2.58 7.54 -0.53
N SER A 6 1.60 8.33 -0.96
CA SER A 6 1.80 9.35 -2.00
C SER A 6 2.70 10.51 -1.55
N ARG A 7 2.82 10.74 -0.23
CA ARG A 7 3.74 11.76 0.32
C ARG A 7 5.18 11.27 0.22
N ALA A 8 5.42 10.00 0.54
CA ALA A 8 6.73 9.38 0.41
C ALA A 8 7.05 8.88 -1.01
N ARG A 9 6.04 8.80 -1.90
CA ARG A 9 6.07 8.12 -3.21
C ARG A 9 6.67 6.71 -3.15
N ASP A 10 6.42 5.99 -2.06
CA ASP A 10 6.85 4.60 -1.91
C ASP A 10 5.79 3.78 -1.17
N CYS A 11 5.89 2.47 -1.32
CA CYS A 11 5.05 1.51 -0.66
C CYS A 11 5.55 1.25 0.76
N ARG A 12 4.72 1.54 1.75
CA ARG A 12 5.01 1.33 3.17
C ARG A 12 4.17 0.20 3.75
N THR A 13 4.68 -0.43 4.81
CA THR A 13 3.96 -1.45 5.56
C THR A 13 2.95 -0.81 6.49
N MET A 14 1.70 -1.26 6.44
CA MET A 14 0.62 -0.84 7.34
C MET A 14 0.35 -1.96 8.36
N LYS A 15 0.25 -1.59 9.65
CA LYS A 15 -0.41 -2.43 10.66
C LYS A 15 -1.92 -2.35 10.44
N TYR A 16 -2.53 -3.48 10.10
CA TYR A 16 -3.98 -3.57 9.91
C TYR A 16 -4.65 -3.41 11.29
N LEU A 17 -5.42 -2.32 11.48
CA LEU A 17 -6.06 -1.96 12.74
C LEU A 17 -7.57 -2.27 12.79
N GLY A 18 -8.13 -2.95 11.79
CA GLY A 18 -9.56 -3.29 11.77
C GLY A 18 -10.18 -3.35 10.36
N CYS A 19 -11.46 -3.76 10.34
CA CYS A 19 -12.29 -3.95 9.15
C CYS A 19 -12.74 -2.62 8.52
N GLY A 20 -12.70 -2.55 7.18
CA GLY A 20 -12.85 -1.32 6.40
C GLY A 20 -11.55 -0.99 5.68
N GLY A 21 -11.40 -1.45 4.45
CA GLY A 21 -10.20 -1.24 3.64
C GLY A 21 -10.44 -0.39 2.42
N ASN A 22 -9.43 0.40 2.05
CA ASN A 22 -9.42 1.19 0.83
C ASN A 22 -8.66 0.43 -0.27
N ASN A 23 -8.85 0.81 -1.55
CA ASN A 23 -8.18 0.21 -2.72
C ASN A 23 -6.64 0.31 -2.73
N ASN A 24 -6.05 0.95 -1.72
CA ASN A 24 -4.62 1.14 -1.55
C ASN A 24 -4.00 0.13 -0.57
N ARG A 25 -4.44 -1.14 -0.63
CA ARG A 25 -3.91 -2.24 0.19
C ARG A 25 -3.41 -3.37 -0.70
N TYR A 26 -2.17 -3.78 -0.49
CA TYR A 26 -1.50 -4.80 -1.30
C TYR A 26 -0.86 -5.86 -0.40
N CYS A 27 -0.82 -7.10 -0.88
CA CYS A 27 -0.21 -8.21 -0.14
C CYS A 27 1.33 -8.11 -0.10
N SER A 28 1.94 -7.50 -1.13
CA SER A 28 3.39 -7.42 -1.29
C SER A 28 3.85 -6.02 -1.72
N ARG A 29 5.07 -5.64 -1.35
CA ARG A 29 5.70 -4.37 -1.76
C ARG A 29 5.76 -4.24 -3.28
N ASP A 30 6.15 -5.30 -3.98
CA ASP A 30 6.23 -5.32 -5.44
C ASP A 30 4.88 -5.15 -6.13
N HIS A 31 3.80 -5.67 -5.54
CA HIS A 31 2.46 -5.50 -6.09
C HIS A 31 2.01 -4.04 -5.94
N CYS A 32 2.26 -3.44 -4.77
CA CYS A 32 2.03 -2.03 -4.53
C CYS A 32 2.86 -1.14 -5.48
N ARG A 33 4.16 -1.44 -5.64
CA ARG A 33 5.05 -0.68 -6.52
C ARG A 33 4.66 -0.82 -7.99
N ARG A 34 4.23 -1.98 -8.45
CA ARG A 34 3.75 -2.15 -9.83
C ARG A 34 2.43 -1.42 -10.08
N LYS A 35 1.53 -1.35 -9.10
CA LYS A 35 0.23 -0.68 -9.25
C LYS A 35 0.30 0.85 -9.10
N CYS A 36 1.24 1.36 -8.32
CA CYS A 36 1.33 2.78 -7.98
C CYS A 36 2.62 3.48 -8.44
N ARG A 37 3.54 2.78 -9.12
CA ARG A 37 4.58 3.48 -9.91
C ARG A 37 3.89 4.25 -11.03
N PRO A 38 4.32 5.48 -11.32
CA PRO A 38 3.90 6.20 -12.52
C PRO A 38 4.28 5.43 -13.78
#